data_AF-A0A453PZR3-F1
#
_entry.id   AF-A0A453PZR3-F1
#
_cell.length_a   1.000
_cell.length_b   1.000
_cell.length_c   1.000
_cell.angle_alpha   90.00
_cell.angle_beta   90.00
_cell.angle_gamma   90.00
#
_symmetry.space_group_name_H-M   'P 1'
#
loop_
_entity.id
_entity.type
_entity.pdbx_description
1 polymer ?
#
loop_
_entity_poly.entity_id
_entity_poly.type
_entity_poly.pdbx_seq_one_letter_code
_entity_poly.pdbx_strand_id
1 'polypeptide(L)' 'IPLSVFVVASVIEARNKRLLGEAKGLDDVVKILNEITGSLDAKKACRGALTIQEKYLTTVKAS' A
#
# COMPACT_ATOMS: atom_id res chain seq x y z
N ILE A 1 6.73 4.63 -13.53
CA ILE A 1 6.97 4.49 -12.07
C ILE A 1 7.46 3.07 -11.79
N PRO A 2 8.50 2.86 -10.97
CA PRO A 2 9.03 1.53 -10.66
C PRO A 2 8.02 0.63 -9.92
N LEU A 3 8.10 -0.69 -10.11
CA LEU A 3 7.24 -1.67 -9.44
C LEU A 3 7.32 -1.58 -7.91
N SER A 4 8.50 -1.25 -7.36
CA SER A 4 8.73 -1.07 -5.92
C SER A 4 7.80 -0.04 -5.28
N VAL A 5 7.45 1.03 -6.00
CA VAL A 5 6.50 2.05 -5.52
C VAL A 5 5.09 1.45 -5.37
N PHE A 6 4.67 0.62 -6.32
CA PHE A 6 3.37 -0.05 -6.27
C PHE A 6 3.32 -1.14 -5.19
N VAL A 7 4.45 -1.80 -4.91
CA VAL A 7 4.56 -2.74 -3.79
C VAL A 7 4.34 -1.99 -2.47
N VAL A 8 5.03 -0.87 -2.25
CA VAL A 8 4.82 -0.04 -1.05
C VAL A 8 3.38 0.45 -0.97
N ALA A 9 2.80 0.92 -2.07
CA ALA A 9 1.41 1.34 -2.12
C ALA A 9 0.43 0.22 -1.72
N SER A 10 0.64 -1.00 -2.22
CA SER A 10 -0.21 -2.16 -1.85
C SER A 10 -0.07 -2.55 -0.38
N VAL A 11 1.13 -2.46 0.18
CA VAL A 11 1.38 -2.71 1.61
C VAL A 11 0.66 -1.67 2.48
N ILE A 12 0.74 -0.38 2.12
CA ILE A 12 0.06 0.70 2.82
C ILE A 12 -1.47 0.56 2.70
N GLU A 13 -1.97 0.23 1.50
CA GLU A 13 -3.41 0.05 1.25
C GLU A 13 -4.02 -1.01 2.19
N ALA A 14 -3.28 -2.08 2.49
CA ALA A 14 -3.72 -3.14 3.41
C ALA A 14 -3.99 -2.68 4.85
N ARG A 15 -3.58 -1.45 5.22
CA ARG A 15 -3.88 -0.81 6.51
C ARG A 15 -4.60 0.53 6.36
N ASN A 16 -5.04 0.91 5.15
CA ASN A 16 -5.64 2.21 4.88
C ASN A 16 -6.79 2.56 5.85
N LYS A 17 -7.67 1.60 6.16
CA LYS A 17 -8.77 1.82 7.11
C LYS A 17 -8.27 2.20 8.51
N ARG A 18 -7.21 1.55 8.99
CA ARG A 18 -6.60 1.85 10.30
C ARG A 18 -5.85 3.16 10.27
N LEU A 19 -5.09 3.42 9.20
CA LEU A 19 -4.40 4.70 9.02
C LEU A 19 -5.38 5.87 9.05
N LEU A 20 -6.53 5.76 8.36
CA LEU A 20 -7.55 6.81 8.34
C LEU A 20 -8.33 6.95 9.66
N GLY A 21 -8.50 5.87 10.42
CA GLY A 21 -9.32 5.85 11.63
C GLY A 21 -8.55 6.04 12.94
N GLU A 22 -7.32 5.56 13.00
CA GLU A 22 -6.52 5.47 14.24
C GLU A 22 -5.37 6.47 14.27
N ALA A 23 -4.81 6.85 13.11
CA ALA A 23 -3.62 7.69 13.09
C ALA A 23 -3.95 9.17 13.32
N LYS A 24 -3.37 9.77 14.37
CA LYS A 24 -3.49 11.20 14.69
C LYS A 24 -2.21 11.98 14.44
N GLY A 25 -1.10 11.28 14.20
CA GLY A 25 0.20 11.85 13.91
C GLY A 25 1.18 10.79 13.40
N LEU A 26 2.43 11.22 13.17
CA LEU A 26 3.49 10.38 12.61
C LEU A 26 3.73 9.12 13.45
N ASP A 27 3.71 9.23 14.78
CA ASP A 27 3.98 8.11 15.68
C ASP A 27 2.94 6.99 15.53
N ASP A 28 1.66 7.35 15.38
CA ASP A 28 0.60 6.36 15.14
C ASP A 28 0.76 5.69 13.77
N VAL A 29 1.17 6.46 12.75
CA VAL A 29 1.48 5.91 11.42
C VAL A 29 2.63 4.90 11.53
N VAL A 30 3.73 5.26 12.18
CA VAL A 30 4.89 4.38 12.38
C VAL A 30 4.47 3.11 13.13
N LYS A 31 3.66 3.24 14.18
CA LYS A 31 3.13 2.10 14.95
C LYS A 31 2.30 1.16 14.06
N ILE A 32 1.33 1.67 13.32
CA ILE A 32 0.45 0.88 12.44
C ILE A 32 1.27 0.17 11.35
N LEU A 33 2.26 0.84 10.77
CA LEU A 33 3.12 0.25 9.74
C LEU A 33 4.07 -0.81 10.31
N ASN A 34 4.63 -0.62 11.50
CA ASN A 34 5.49 -1.61 12.15
C ASN A 34 4.75 -2.92 12.48
N GLU A 35 3.45 -2.86 12.75
CA GLU A 35 2.60 -4.05 12.93
C GLU A 35 2.41 -4.86 11.63
N ILE A 36 2.67 -4.26 10.45
CA ILE A 36 2.60 -4.97 9.16
C ILE A 36 3.77 -5.95 9.02
N THR A 37 4.97 -5.56 9.47
CA THR A 37 6.24 -6.26 9.17
C THR A 37 6.26 -7.71 9.68
N GLY A 38 5.48 -8.04 10.72
CA GLY A 38 5.36 -9.40 11.26
C GLY A 38 4.25 -10.28 10.66
N SER A 39 3.40 -9.74 9.77
CA SER A 39 2.20 -10.45 9.25
C SER A 39 1.99 -10.32 7.73
N LEU A 40 2.99 -9.83 7.00
CA LEU A 40 2.86 -9.53 5.57
C LEU A 40 2.84 -10.80 4.70
N ASP A 41 1.74 -11.03 4.00
CA ASP A 41 1.67 -11.98 2.89
C ASP A 41 2.25 -11.33 1.61
N ALA A 42 3.47 -11.72 1.24
CA ALA A 42 4.17 -11.18 0.08
C ALA A 42 3.43 -11.42 -1.24
N LYS A 43 2.77 -12.58 -1.40
CA LYS A 43 2.04 -12.90 -2.64
C LYS A 43 0.83 -12.01 -2.81
N LYS A 44 0.11 -11.74 -1.71
CA LYS A 44 -1.02 -10.81 -1.69
C LYS A 44 -0.57 -9.37 -1.98
N ALA A 45 0.53 -8.93 -1.38
CA ALA A 45 1.10 -7.61 -1.64
C ALA A 45 1.54 -7.43 -3.09
N CYS A 46 2.22 -8.42 -3.68
CA CYS A 46 2.61 -8.36 -5.10
C CYS A 46 1.39 -8.35 -6.04
N ARG A 47 0.33 -9.11 -5.74
CA ARG A 47 -0.91 -9.08 -6.53
C ARG A 47 -1.60 -7.72 -6.47
N GLY A 48 -1.74 -7.14 -5.28
CA GLY A 48 -2.30 -5.80 -5.12
C GLY A 48 -1.45 -4.75 -5.84
N ALA A 49 -0.13 -4.86 -5.77
CA ALA A 49 0.79 -3.98 -6.50
C ALA A 49 0.55 -4.00 -8.01
N LEU A 50 0.38 -5.19 -8.61
CA LEU A 50 0.06 -5.33 -10.04
C LEU A 50 -1.29 -4.70 -10.38
N THR A 51 -2.32 -4.89 -9.56
CA THR A 51 -3.63 -4.25 -9.77
C THR A 51 -3.56 -2.73 -9.72
N ILE A 52 -2.81 -2.16 -8.76
CA ILE A 52 -2.62 -0.71 -8.66
C ILE A 52 -1.84 -0.20 -9.88
N GLN A 53 -0.78 -0.91 -10.28
CA GLN A 53 0.03 -0.59 -11.46
C GLN A 53 -0.82 -0.60 -12.74
N GLU A 54 -1.63 -1.62 -12.95
CA GLU A 54 -2.53 -1.73 -14.09
C GLU A 54 -3.49 -0.55 -14.15
N LYS A 55 -4.19 -0.23 -13.05
CA LYS A 55 -5.11 0.93 -12.97
C LYS A 55 -4.41 2.26 -13.25
N TYR A 56 -3.19 2.43 -12.74
CA TYR A 56 -2.40 3.62 -13.00
C TYR A 56 -2.05 3.72 -14.48
N LEU A 57 -1.56 2.63 -15.09
CA LEU A 57 -1.19 2.61 -16.50
C LEU A 57 -2.40 2.80 -17.42
N THR A 58 -3.58 2.28 -17.11
CA THR A 58 -4.78 2.49 -17.93
C THR A 58 -5.28 3.93 -17.84
N THR A 59 -5.26 4.53 -16.65
CA THR A 59 -5.68 5.94 -16.45
C THR A 59 -4.71 6.90 -17.14
N VAL A 60 -3.41 6.70 -16.97
CA VAL A 60 -2.37 7.55 -17.56
C VAL A 60 -2.27 7.39 -19.08
N LYS A 61 -2.48 6.18 -19.62
CA LYS A 61 -2.48 5.96 -21.08
C LYS A 61 -3.77 6.43 -21.77
N ALA A 62 -4.86 6.57 -21.01
CA ALA A 62 -6.12 7.13 -21.51
C ALA A 62 -6.16 8.67 -21.42
N SER A 63 -5.12 9.29 -20.85
CA SER A 63 -4.96 10.75 -20.70
C SER A 63 -4.10 11.33 -21.82
#